data_AF-A0A9Q0QGZ8-F1
#
_entry.id   AF-A0A9Q0QGZ8-F1
#
_cell.length_a   1.000
_cell.length_b   1.000
_cell.length_c   1.000
_cell.angle_alpha   90.00
_cell.angle_beta   90.00
_cell.angle_gamma   90.00
#
_symmetry.space_group_name_H-M   'P 1'
#
loop_
_entity.id
_entity.type
_entity.pdbx_description
1 polymer ?
#
loop_
_entity_poly.entity_id
_entity_poly.type
_entity_poly.pdbx_seq_one_letter_code
_entity_poly.pdbx_strand_id
1 'polypeptide(L)'
;MEFAVEVEILARVRHKNLLSLRGYCAEGQERLIVYDYMPNLSLLSHLHGQHSAECLLDWKRRMTIAIGSAEGIASREAECHSKKNNYRLGSAAGL
;
A
#
# COMPACT_ATOMS: atom_id res chain seq x y z
N MET A 1 10.60 3.69 -15.41
CA MET A 1 10.78 4.40 -14.12
C MET A 1 9.73 3.94 -13.10
N GLU A 2 8.50 3.66 -13.54
CA GLU A 2 7.37 3.23 -12.68
C GLU A 2 7.69 2.03 -11.77
N PHE A 3 8.28 0.95 -12.28
CA PHE A 3 8.59 -0.24 -11.47
C PHE A 3 9.50 0.04 -10.26
N ALA A 4 10.58 0.80 -10.45
CA ALA A 4 11.52 1.07 -9.36
C ALA A 4 10.88 1.91 -8.25
N VAL A 5 10.03 2.88 -8.64
CA VAL A 5 9.25 3.70 -7.71
C VAL A 5 8.25 2.82 -6.95
N GLU A 6 7.54 1.94 -7.64
CA GLU A 6 6.57 1.03 -7.02
C GLU A 6 7.24 0.08 -6.02
N VAL A 7 8.37 -0.53 -6.39
CA VAL A 7 9.16 -1.38 -5.48
C VAL A 7 9.67 -0.60 -4.28
N GLU A 8 10.19 0.62 -4.46
CA GLU A 8 10.64 1.46 -3.33
C GLU A 8 9.50 1.78 -2.37
N ILE A 9 8.33 2.12 -2.93
CA ILE A 9 7.12 2.45 -2.16
C ILE A 9 6.62 1.24 -1.38
N LEU A 10 6.49 0.08 -2.03
CA LEU A 10 5.96 -1.14 -1.40
C LEU A 10 6.96 -1.77 -0.41
N ALA A 11 8.26 -1.60 -0.61
CA ALA A 11 9.29 -2.10 0.30
C ALA A 11 9.34 -1.34 1.63
N ARG A 12 8.97 -0.06 1.62
CA ARG A 12 9.04 0.83 2.79
C ARG A 12 7.84 0.73 3.71
N VAL A 13 6.70 0.24 3.23
CA VAL A 13 5.44 0.34 3.94
C VAL A 13 4.95 -1.04 4.38
N ARG A 14 4.64 -1.16 5.67
CA ARG A 14 4.04 -2.36 6.25
C ARG A 14 2.84 -1.96 7.09
N HIS A 15 1.65 -2.20 6.57
CA HIS A 15 0.41 -1.91 7.27
C HIS A 15 -0.66 -2.95 6.92
N LYS A 16 -1.52 -3.30 7.89
CA LYS A 16 -2.59 -4.31 7.71
C LYS A 16 -3.57 -3.97 6.56
N ASN A 17 -3.71 -2.68 6.21
CA ASN A 17 -4.58 -2.20 5.14
C ASN A 17 -3.83 -1.75 3.88
N LEU A 18 -2.54 -2.07 3.77
CA LEU A 18 -1.77 -1.83 2.56
C LEU A 18 -1.16 -3.14 2.05
N LEU A 19 -1.12 -3.25 0.74
CA LEU A 19 -0.49 -4.39 0.07
C LEU A 19 1.00 -4.40 0.42
N SER A 20 1.48 -5.52 0.98
CA SER A 20 2.87 -5.67 1.39
C SER A 20 3.65 -6.45 0.33
N LEU A 21 4.81 -5.91 -0.05
CA LEU A 21 5.73 -6.58 -0.98
C LEU A 21 6.30 -7.85 -0.35
N ARG A 22 6.17 -8.98 -1.05
CA ARG A 22 6.89 -10.22 -0.70
C ARG A 22 8.24 -10.32 -1.41
N GLY A 23 8.30 -9.86 -2.66
CA GLY A 23 9.52 -9.84 -3.45
C GLY A 23 9.29 -9.22 -4.83
N TYR A 24 10.36 -9.09 -5.61
CA TYR A 24 10.29 -8.59 -6.97
C TYR A 24 11.33 -9.32 -7.84
N CYS A 25 11.11 -9.35 -9.15
CA CYS A 25 12.11 -9.79 -10.13
C CYS A 25 12.35 -8.68 -11.14
N ALA A 26 13.63 -8.41 -11.43
CA ALA A 26 14.07 -7.43 -12.40
C ALA A 26 15.21 -8.01 -13.24
N GLU A 27 14.87 -8.95 -14.12
CA GLU A 27 15.82 -9.65 -14.98
C GLU A 27 15.59 -9.27 -16.46
N GLY A 28 16.63 -8.76 -17.12
CA GLY A 28 16.52 -8.29 -18.51
C GLY A 28 15.43 -7.22 -18.67
N GLN A 29 14.45 -7.51 -19.54
CA GLN A 29 13.28 -6.66 -19.78
C GLN A 29 12.10 -6.98 -18.86
N GLU A 30 12.16 -8.07 -18.10
CA GLU A 30 11.07 -8.51 -17.24
C GLU A 30 11.04 -7.72 -15.93
N ARG A 31 9.83 -7.42 -15.45
CA ARG A 31 9.56 -6.65 -14.24
C ARG A 31 8.36 -7.25 -13.52
N LEU A 32 8.61 -7.98 -12.43
CA LEU A 32 7.57 -8.68 -11.67
C LEU A 32 7.55 -8.21 -10.22
N ILE A 33 6.35 -8.10 -9.66
CA ILE A 33 6.10 -7.77 -8.26
C ILE A 33 5.31 -8.93 -7.65
N VAL A 34 5.78 -9.44 -6.52
CA VAL A 34 5.17 -10.57 -5.81
C VAL A 34 4.57 -10.07 -4.50
N TYR A 35 3.30 -10.37 -4.29
CA TYR A 35 2.52 -10.01 -3.10
C TYR A 35 1.61 -11.16 -2.67
N ASP A 36 0.99 -11.03 -1.50
CA ASP A 36 0.05 -12.02 -0.99
C ASP A 36 -1.21 -12.10 -1.84
N TYR A 37 -1.64 -13.31 -2.18
CA TYR A 37 -2.85 -13.52 -2.95
C TYR A 37 -4.09 -13.03 -2.18
N MET A 38 -4.90 -12.22 -2.85
CA MET A 38 -6.14 -11.67 -2.30
C MET A 38 -7.33 -12.44 -2.89
N PRO A 39 -7.97 -13.36 -2.13
CA PRO A 39 -8.99 -14.25 -2.68
C PRO A 39 -10.29 -13.52 -3.05
N ASN A 40 -10.52 -12.35 -2.46
CA ASN A 40 -11.75 -11.58 -2.64
C ASN A 40 -11.70 -10.60 -3.82
N LEU A 41 -10.72 -10.72 -4.72
CA LEU A 41 -10.58 -9.84 -5.89
C LEU A 41 -10.48 -8.35 -5.51
N SER A 42 -10.58 -7.48 -6.52
CA SER A 42 -10.51 -6.04 -6.33
C SER A 42 -11.86 -5.43 -5.93
N LEU A 43 -11.83 -4.31 -5.22
CA LEU A 43 -13.04 -3.55 -4.92
C LEU A 43 -13.78 -3.12 -6.20
N LEU A 44 -13.04 -2.79 -7.27
CA LEU A 44 -13.61 -2.44 -8.56
C LEU A 44 -14.46 -3.59 -9.13
N SER A 45 -13.98 -4.84 -9.00
CA SER A 45 -14.70 -6.04 -9.45
C SER A 45 -16.05 -6.20 -8.76
N HIS A 46 -16.14 -5.81 -7.48
CA HIS A 46 -17.37 -5.88 -6.67
C HIS A 46 -18.29 -4.67 -6.81
N LEU A 47 -17.78 -3.51 -7.20
CA LEU A 47 -18.60 -2.29 -7.35
C LEU A 47 -19.08 -2.06 -8.78
N HIS A 48 -18.23 -2.36 -9.77
CA HIS A 48 -18.45 -2.03 -11.17
C HIS A 48 -18.12 -3.19 -12.14
N GLY A 49 -17.59 -4.30 -11.64
CA GLY A 49 -17.23 -5.46 -12.45
C GLY A 49 -18.28 -6.56 -12.43
N GLN A 50 -17.84 -7.76 -12.79
CA GLN A 50 -18.68 -8.95 -12.95
C GLN A 50 -19.47 -9.34 -11.69
N HIS A 51 -18.96 -9.00 -10.51
CA HIS A 51 -19.58 -9.34 -9.22
C HIS A 51 -20.47 -8.20 -8.67
N SER A 52 -20.63 -7.10 -9.40
CA SER A 52 -21.44 -5.95 -8.96
C SER A 52 -22.93 -6.31 -8.74
N ALA A 53 -23.47 -7.20 -9.58
CA ALA A 53 -24.84 -7.67 -9.47
C ALA A 53 -25.08 -8.58 -8.25
N GLU A 54 -24.02 -9.18 -7.69
CA GLU A 54 -24.11 -10.06 -6.52
C GLU A 54 -24.30 -9.27 -5.22
N CYS A 55 -24.14 -7.94 -5.24
CA CYS A 55 -24.36 -7.04 -4.11
C CYS A 55 -23.67 -7.49 -2.80
N LEU A 56 -22.51 -8.14 -2.89
CA LEU A 56 -21.80 -8.74 -1.74
C LEU A 56 -21.25 -7.70 -0.75
N LEU A 57 -21.18 -6.43 -1.14
CA LEU A 57 -20.70 -5.32 -0.34
C LEU A 57 -21.87 -4.48 0.19
N ASP A 58 -22.42 -4.90 1.34
CA ASP A 58 -23.36 -4.10 2.12
C ASP A 58 -22.71 -2.80 2.65
N TRP A 59 -23.52 -1.88 3.14
CA TRP A 59 -23.04 -0.58 3.61
C TRP A 59 -22.00 -0.72 4.72
N LYS A 60 -22.20 -1.67 5.65
CA LYS A 60 -21.28 -1.89 6.77
C LYS A 60 -19.90 -2.30 6.27
N ARG A 61 -19.81 -3.26 5.33
CA ARG A 61 -18.55 -3.67 4.69
C ARG A 61 -17.89 -2.52 3.94
N ARG A 62 -18.66 -1.73 3.19
CA ARG A 62 -18.14 -0.54 2.48
C ARG A 62 -17.49 0.45 3.44
N MET A 63 -18.14 0.72 4.57
CA MET A 63 -17.58 1.61 5.60
C MET A 63 -16.29 1.05 6.21
N THR A 64 -16.23 -0.26 6.49
CA THR A 64 -14.99 -0.90 6.96
C THR A 64 -13.86 -0.78 5.94
N ILE A 65 -14.14 -0.97 4.65
CA ILE A 65 -13.16 -0.80 3.57
C ILE A 65 -12.67 0.65 3.52
N ALA A 66 -13.58 1.62 3.51
CA ALA A 66 -13.25 3.05 3.46
C ALA A 66 -12.36 3.49 4.64
N ILE A 67 -12.72 3.07 5.86
CA ILE A 67 -11.93 3.36 7.07
C ILE A 67 -10.56 2.69 6.99
N GLY A 68 -10.49 1.40 6.63
CA GLY A 68 -9.22 0.69 6.50
C GLY A 68 -8.30 1.31 5.44
N SER A 69 -8.84 1.72 4.29
CA SER A 69 -8.08 2.45 3.26
C SER A 69 -7.55 3.78 3.80
N ALA A 70 -8.37 4.54 4.54
CA ALA A 70 -7.93 5.78 5.16
C ALA A 70 -6.83 5.55 6.21
N GLU A 71 -6.94 4.53 7.07
CA GLU A 71 -5.91 4.14 8.03
C GLU A 71 -4.58 3.82 7.33
N GLY A 72 -4.62 3.03 6.25
CA GLY A 72 -3.43 2.69 5.47
C GLY A 72 -2.78 3.89 4.79
N ILE A 73 -3.56 4.82 4.24
CA ILE A 73 -3.01 6.02 3.62
C ILE A 73 -2.41 6.94 4.69
N ALA A 74 -3.09 7.12 5.82
CA ALA A 74 -2.62 7.96 6.92
C ALA A 74 -1.31 7.45 7.54
N SER A 75 -1.09 6.13 7.60
CA SER A 75 0.14 5.56 8.15
C SER A 75 1.39 6.00 7.36
N ARG A 76 1.27 6.22 6.05
CA ARG A 76 2.37 6.72 5.20
C ARG A 76 2.79 8.14 5.56
N GLU A 77 1.82 9.00 5.86
CA GLU A 77 2.07 10.38 6.24
C GLU A 77 2.81 10.47 7.59
N ALA A 78 2.48 9.59 8.53
CA ALA A 78 3.14 9.51 9.83
C ALA A 78 4.62 9.08 9.75
N GLU A 79 4.95 8.11 8.88
CA GLU A 79 6.34 7.67 8.67
C GLU A 79 7.19 8.73 7.96
N CYS A 80 6.60 9.52 7.07
CA CYS A 80 7.25 10.67 6.41
C CYS A 80 7.59 11.78 7.43
N HIS A 81 6.71 12.01 8.42
CA HIS A 81 6.95 12.98 9.48
C HIS A 81 8.05 12.56 10.47
N SER A 82 8.17 11.27 10.79
CA SER A 82 9.22 10.77 11.70
C SER A 82 10.63 10.94 11.14
N LYS A 83 10.84 10.65 9.84
CA LYS A 83 12.17 10.79 9.23
C LYS A 83 12.65 12.24 9.13
N LYS A 84 11.74 13.21 8.90
CA LYS A 84 12.10 14.65 8.95
C LYS A 84 12.62 15.10 10.32
N ASN A 85 12.22 14.45 11.41
CA ASN A 85 12.67 14.83 12.75
C ASN A 85 14.09 14.30 13.07
N ASN A 86 14.46 13.13 12.53
CA ASN A 86 15.80 12.58 12.72
C ASN A 86 16.89 13.31 11.90
N TYR A 87 16.57 13.85 10.71
CA TYR A 87 17.53 14.67 9.95
C TYR A 87 17.78 16.05 10.58
N ARG A 88 16.90 16.55 11.47
CA ARG A 88 17.11 17.82 12.19
C ARG A 88 17.92 17.66 13.48
N LEU A 89 17.90 16.48 14.10
CA LEU A 89 18.71 16.18 15.29
C LEU A 89 20.15 15.77 14.95
N GLY A 90 20.39 15.23 13.74
CA GLY A 90 21.72 14.82 13.28
C GLY A 90 22.66 15.95 12.82
N SER A 91 22.19 17.19 12.65
CA SER A 91 23.04 18.32 12.23
C SER A 91 23.57 19.18 13.38
N ALA A 92 23.35 18.78 14.64
CA ALA A 92 23.74 19.55 15.83
C ALA A 92 24.80 18.85 16.71
N ALA A 93 25.33 17.69 16.30
CA ALA A 93 26.32 16.93 17.07
C ALA A 93 27.62 16.69 16.27
N GLY A 94 28.20 17.78 15.76
CA GLY A 94 29.54 17.80 15.18
C GLY A 94 30.33 18.98 15.74
N LEU A 95 30.76 18.85 17.00
CA LEU A 95 31.96 19.49 17.53
C LEU A 95 33.05 18.43 17.64
#